data_AF-A0A838G107-F1
#
_entry.id   AF-A0A838G107-F1
#
_cell.length_a   1.000
_cell.length_b   1.000
_cell.length_c   1.000
_cell.angle_alpha   90.00
_cell.angle_beta   90.00
_cell.angle_gamma   90.00
#
_symmetry.space_group_name_H-M   'P 1'
#
loop_
_entity.id
_entity.type
_entity.pdbx_description
1 polymer ?
#
loop_
_entity_poly.entity_id
_entity_poly.type
_entity_poly.pdbx_seq_one_letter_code
_entity_poly.pdbx_strand_id
1 'polypeptide(L)' 'MTALATPDVLAVARDRVLRDGQRLAYEQVVEVLQLPDAAIADLLQLAHEVRLRWCGPEVEVEGIVSLKT' A
#
# COMPACT_ATOMS: atom_id res chain seq x y z
N MET A 1 -20.73 4.87 17.98
CA MET A 1 -19.76 4.18 18.87
C MET A 1 -18.38 4.48 18.33
N THR A 2 -17.70 5.42 18.95
CA THR A 2 -16.40 5.94 18.49
C THR A 2 -15.33 4.92 18.85
N ALA A 3 -14.75 4.25 17.85
CA ALA A 3 -13.73 3.24 18.05
C ALA A 3 -12.47 3.88 18.66
N LEU A 4 -11.97 3.24 19.72
CA LEU A 4 -10.73 3.58 20.42
C LEU A 4 -9.57 3.62 19.43
N ALA A 5 -8.69 4.60 19.60
CA ALA A 5 -7.54 4.88 18.73
C ALA A 5 -6.52 3.74 18.71
N THR A 6 -6.78 2.70 17.94
CA THR A 6 -5.73 1.91 17.28
C THR A 6 -4.91 2.89 16.44
N PRO A 7 -3.56 2.85 16.47
CA PRO A 7 -2.77 3.70 15.60
C PRO A 7 -3.27 3.55 14.16
N ASP A 8 -3.52 4.68 13.49
CA ASP A 8 -3.98 4.70 12.11
C ASP A 8 -3.04 3.84 11.27
N VAL A 9 -3.55 2.75 10.70
CA VAL A 9 -2.76 1.80 9.92
C VAL A 9 -2.07 2.47 8.73
N LEU A 10 -2.62 3.58 8.21
CA LEU A 10 -1.99 4.38 7.18
C LEU A 10 -0.78 5.16 7.70
N ALA A 11 -0.82 5.65 8.95
CA ALA A 11 0.35 6.26 9.60
C ALA A 11 1.46 5.23 9.83
N VAL A 12 1.10 4.03 10.29
CA VAL A 12 2.04 2.92 10.47
C VAL A 12 2.67 2.51 9.12
N ALA A 13 1.86 2.41 8.07
CA ALA A 13 2.35 2.10 6.73
C ALA A 13 3.26 3.20 6.17
N ARG A 14 2.99 4.47 6.46
CA ARG A 14 3.86 5.59 6.07
C ARG A 14 5.24 5.48 6.71
N ASP A 15 5.32 5.21 8.01
CA ASP A 15 6.62 5.05 8.67
C ASP A 15 7.35 3.77 8.22
N ARG A 16 6.66 2.63 8.20
CA ARG A 16 7.32 1.34 7.92
C ARG A 16 7.61 1.14 6.44
N VAL A 17 6.60 1.29 5.58
CA VAL A 17 6.69 0.92 4.16
C VAL A 17 7.33 2.05 3.36
N LEU A 18 6.82 3.27 3.49
CA LEU A 18 7.34 4.39 2.70
C LEU A 18 8.70 4.86 3.20
N ARG A 19 8.83 5.16 4.50
CA ARG A 19 10.09 5.71 5.04
C ARG A 19 11.17 4.63 5.17
N ASP A 20 10.83 3.50 5.81
CA ASP A 20 11.83 2.51 6.24
C ASP A 20 11.95 1.28 5.30
N GLY A 21 11.07 1.13 4.30
CA GLY A 21 11.12 0.00 3.34
C GLY A 21 10.75 -1.35 3.95
N GLN A 22 10.10 -1.35 5.11
CA GLN A 22 9.70 -2.54 5.86
C GLN A 22 8.27 -2.95 5.57
N ARG A 23 8.03 -4.26 5.48
CA ARG A 23 6.68 -4.82 5.34
C ARG A 23 5.80 -4.56 6.56
N LEU A 24 4.49 -4.49 6.31
CA LEU A 24 3.45 -4.58 7.32
C LEU A 24 3.39 -5.99 7.92
N ALA A 25 2.97 -6.06 9.19
CA ALA A 25 2.60 -7.33 9.84
C ALA A 25 1.24 -7.82 9.32
N TYR A 26 0.92 -9.09 9.57
CA TYR A 26 -0.32 -9.70 9.12
C TYR A 26 -1.55 -8.93 9.60
N GLU A 27 -1.58 -8.59 10.88
CA GLU A 27 -2.67 -7.88 11.55
C GLU A 27 -2.88 -6.49 10.94
N GLN A 28 -1.79 -5.79 10.60
CA GLN A 28 -1.83 -4.49 9.94
C GLN A 28 -2.35 -4.60 8.51
N VAL A 29 -2.02 -5.67 7.77
CA VAL A 29 -2.61 -5.91 6.45
C VAL A 29 -4.12 -6.15 6.58
N VAL A 30 -4.56 -6.91 7.59
CA VAL A 30 -5.99 -7.12 7.85
C VAL A 30 -6.68 -5.79 8.16
N GLU A 31 -6.06 -4.90 8.95
CA GLU A 31 -6.60 -3.56 9.21
C GLU A 31 -6.74 -2.72 7.94
N VAL A 32 -5.76 -2.75 7.01
CA VAL A 32 -5.87 -2.07 5.71
C VAL A 32 -7.06 -2.59 4.90
N LEU A 33 -7.32 -3.90 4.92
CA LEU A 33 -8.44 -4.51 4.19
C LEU A 33 -9.82 -4.16 4.78
N GLN A 34 -9.87 -3.65 6.01
CA GLN A 34 -11.10 -3.26 6.70
C GLN A 34 -11.32 -1.73 6.70
N LEU A 35 -10.48 -0.98 5.98
CA LEU A 35 -10.63 0.46 5.86
C LEU A 35 -11.96 0.83 5.17
N PRO A 36 -12.65 1.90 5.62
CA PRO A 36 -13.84 2.39 4.95
C PRO A 36 -13.49 2.99 3.58
N ASP A 37 -14.45 3.01 2.65
CA ASP A 37 -14.27 3.55 1.30
C ASP A 37 -13.72 4.98 1.28
N ALA A 38 -14.06 5.79 2.29
CA ALA A 38 -13.57 7.16 2.44
C ALA A 38 -12.04 7.25 2.56
N ALA A 39 -11.36 6.19 3.02
CA ALA A 39 -9.91 6.12 3.17
C ALA A 39 -9.19 5.59 1.92
N ILE A 40 -9.92 5.14 0.89
CA ILE A 40 -9.31 4.57 -0.34
C ILE A 40 -8.38 5.59 -1.03
N ALA A 41 -8.79 6.85 -1.10
CA ALA A 41 -7.98 7.89 -1.73
C ALA A 41 -6.61 8.04 -1.04
N ASP A 42 -6.60 8.09 0.30
CA ASP A 42 -5.38 8.23 1.09
C ASP A 42 -4.50 6.96 1.00
N LEU A 43 -5.11 5.78 0.98
CA LEU A 43 -4.40 4.51 0.78
C LEU A 43 -3.71 4.44 -0.60
N LEU A 44 -4.43 4.81 -1.67
CA LEU A 44 -3.89 4.82 -3.03
C LEU A 44 -2.77 5.85 -3.19
N GLN A 45 -2.93 7.03 -2.58
CA GLN A 45 -1.88 8.05 -2.56
C GLN A 45 -0.62 7.52 -1.88
N LEU A 46 -0.75 6.89 -0.71
CA LEU A 46 0.39 6.29 -0.02
C LEU A 46 1.04 5.16 -0.84
N ALA A 47 0.26 4.30 -1.46
CA ALA A 47 0.77 3.23 -2.34
C ALA A 47 1.56 3.80 -3.53
N HIS A 48 1.09 4.91 -4.10
CA HIS A 48 1.78 5.62 -5.17
C HIS A 48 3.13 6.20 -4.69
N GLU A 49 3.16 6.85 -3.51
CA GLU A 49 4.38 7.37 -2.90
C GLU A 49 5.40 6.24 -2.65
N VAL A 50 4.94 5.10 -2.14
CA VAL A 50 5.77 3.89 -1.93
C VAL A 50 6.36 3.42 -3.26
N ARG A 51 5.53 3.28 -4.32
CA ARG A 51 6.01 2.91 -5.66
C ARG A 51 7.09 3.89 -6.12
N LEU A 52 6.82 5.20 -6.08
CA LEU A 52 7.77 6.19 -6.58
C LEU A 52 9.09 6.14 -5.83
N ARG A 53 9.05 5.97 -4.50
CA ARG A 53 10.26 5.95 -3.68
C ARG A 53 11.14 4.73 -3.93
N TRP A 54 10.53 3.55 -4.10
CA TRP A 54 11.28 2.28 -4.16
C TRP A 54 11.45 1.71 -5.57
N CYS A 55 10.55 2.05 -6.49
CA CYS A 55 10.60 1.59 -7.89
C CYS A 55 10.97 2.71 -8.88
N GLY A 56 10.98 3.97 -8.46
CA GLY A 56 11.21 5.12 -9.35
C GLY A 56 9.96 5.52 -10.18
N PRO A 57 10.06 6.59 -10.97
CA PRO A 57 8.99 7.04 -11.86
C PRO A 57 8.78 6.10 -13.06
N GLU A 58 9.79 5.35 -13.46
CA GLU A 58 9.79 4.51 -14.66
C GLU A 58 8.72 3.42 -14.64
N VAL A 59 8.27 3.03 -15.83
CA VAL A 59 7.30 1.95 -16.02
C VAL A 59 7.94 0.93 -16.94
N GLU A 60 8.13 -0.28 -16.43
CA GLU A 60 8.62 -1.41 -17.22
C GLU A 60 7.49 -1.95 -18.10
N VAL A 61 7.82 -2.29 -19.35
CA VAL A 61 6.88 -2.84 -20.33
C VAL A 61 7.30 -4.26 -20.68
N GLU A 62 6.45 -5.23 -20.38
CA GLU A 62 6.68 -6.65 -20.68
C GLU A 62 5.76 -7.11 -21.83
N GLY A 63 6.36 -7.69 -22.87
CA GLY A 63 5.64 -8.27 -24.01
C GLY A 63 5.38 -9.76 -23.79
N ILE A 64 4.12 -10.16 -23.66
CA ILE A 64 3.73 -11.57 -23.45
C ILE A 64 3.17 -12.14 -24.76
N VAL A 65 3.76 -13.21 -25.28
CA VAL A 65 3.27 -13.93 -26.47
C VAL A 65 2.84 -15.33 -26.08
N SER A 66 1.53 -15.60 -26.17
CA SER A 66 0.95 -16.92 -25.93
C SER A 66 0.85 -17.71 -27.23
N LEU A 67 1.85 -18.55 -27.52
CA LEU A 67 1.80 -19.50 -28.64
C LEU A 67 1.04 -20.77 -28.22
N LYS A 68 -0.02 -21.11 -28.97
CA LYS A 68 -0.67 -22.42 -28.89
C LYS A 68 -0.17 -23.27 -30.06
N THR A 69 0.34 -24.46 -29.76
CA THR A 69 0.64 -25.51 -30.74
C THR A 69 -0.60 -26.31 -31.08
#